data_AF-A0A1V4WXG6-F1
#
_entry.id   AF-A0A1V4WXG6-F1
#
_cell.length_a   1.000
_cell.length_b   1.000
_cell.length_c   1.000
_cell.angle_alpha   90.00
_cell.angle_beta   90.00
_cell.angle_gamma   90.00
#
_symmetry.space_group_name_H-M   'P 1'
#
loop_
_entity.id
_entity.type
_entity.pdbx_description
1 polymer ?
#
loop_
_entity_poly.entity_id
_entity_poly.type
_entity_poly.pdbx_seq_one_letter_code
_entity_poly.pdbx_strand_id
1 'polypeptide(L)'
;MALGRRGEKADRAWDRERRISLISMLPTDARFKERGIKLRGIMKKTGPLFDPPLEYLEIPFEGTVLPGYFRKAAAGKTPAKVTVPALIIVGESKYKSAEVQRHQKVAMDGFTNPKKKMVITPSDEGATNHCVMENRSIVGQVLFDRLDDVFN
;
A
#
# COMPACT_ATOMS: atom_id res chain seq x y z
N MET A 1 38.81 15.84 -26.23
CA MET A 1 38.26 17.01 -25.51
C MET A 1 36.84 16.65 -25.08
N ALA A 2 36.51 16.86 -23.81
CA ALA A 2 35.57 16.06 -23.02
C ALA A 2 34.08 16.18 -23.40
N LEU A 3 33.41 15.03 -23.60
CA LEU A 3 31.96 14.92 -23.47
C LEU A 3 31.59 15.02 -21.98
N GLY A 4 30.99 16.16 -21.61
CA GLY A 4 30.59 16.47 -20.24
C GLY A 4 29.59 15.46 -19.65
N ARG A 5 29.83 15.13 -18.38
CA ARG A 5 29.08 14.27 -17.46
C ARG A 5 27.56 14.52 -17.51
N ARG A 6 26.82 13.67 -18.24
CA ARG A 6 25.34 13.57 -18.14
C ARG A 6 24.85 12.50 -17.14
N GLY A 7 25.74 11.69 -16.55
CA GLY A 7 25.38 10.59 -15.64
C GLY A 7 24.91 11.04 -14.24
N GLU A 8 25.61 11.98 -13.59
CA GLU A 8 25.38 12.28 -12.16
C GLU A 8 24.07 13.04 -11.87
N LYS A 9 23.54 13.81 -12.82
CA LYS A 9 22.27 14.54 -12.60
C LYS A 9 21.05 13.64 -12.83
N ALA A 10 21.13 12.68 -13.74
CA ALA A 10 20.05 11.72 -13.99
C ALA A 10 19.86 10.79 -12.79
N ASP A 11 20.95 10.30 -12.19
CA ASP A 11 20.90 9.39 -11.04
C ASP A 11 20.20 9.98 -9.80
N ARG A 12 20.26 11.31 -9.62
CA ARG A 12 19.54 12.01 -8.55
C ARG A 12 18.04 12.19 -8.82
N ALA A 13 17.61 12.20 -10.08
CA ALA A 13 16.18 12.21 -10.42
C ALA A 13 15.54 10.82 -10.16
N TRP A 14 16.26 9.74 -10.50
CA TRP A 14 15.85 8.35 -10.21
C TRP A 14 15.82 8.01 -8.71
N ASP A 15 16.46 8.83 -7.87
CA ASP A 15 16.50 8.70 -6.42
C ASP A 15 15.11 8.80 -5.77
N ARG A 16 14.21 9.62 -6.34
CA ARG A 16 12.82 9.81 -5.86
C ARG A 16 11.85 8.69 -6.26
N GLU A 17 12.12 7.93 -7.32
CA GLU A 17 11.17 6.98 -7.92
C GLU A 17 11.61 5.51 -7.86
N ARG A 18 12.53 5.16 -6.94
CA ARG A 18 13.12 3.82 -6.89
C ARG A 18 12.13 2.68 -6.67
N ARG A 19 11.03 2.91 -5.95
CA ARG A 19 10.00 1.88 -5.74
C ARG A 19 9.24 1.56 -7.04
N ILE A 20 8.95 2.59 -7.85
CA ILE A 20 8.31 2.44 -9.17
C ILE A 20 9.25 1.69 -10.11
N SER A 21 10.56 1.98 -10.05
CA SER A 21 11.54 1.24 -10.85
C SER A 21 11.59 -0.27 -10.53
N LEU A 22 11.42 -0.66 -9.27
CA LEU A 22 11.45 -2.08 -8.85
C LEU A 22 10.22 -2.86 -9.31
N ILE A 23 9.02 -2.26 -9.28
CA ILE A 23 7.80 -2.93 -9.75
C ILE A 23 7.75 -3.11 -11.27
N SER A 24 8.54 -2.32 -12.01
CA SER A 24 8.60 -2.35 -13.47
C SER A 24 9.84 -3.06 -14.02
N MET A 25 10.63 -3.72 -13.16
CA MET A 25 11.82 -4.50 -13.55
C MET A 25 11.54 -5.99 -13.48
N LEU A 26 12.12 -6.74 -14.41
CA LEU A 26 12.13 -8.20 -14.35
C LEU A 26 13.01 -8.67 -13.17
N PRO A 27 12.64 -9.75 -12.47
CA PRO A 27 13.46 -10.30 -11.38
C PRO A 27 14.85 -10.77 -11.84
N THR A 28 15.01 -11.09 -13.13
CA THR A 28 16.26 -11.52 -13.76
C THR A 28 17.17 -10.35 -14.16
N ASP A 29 16.70 -9.11 -14.07
CA ASP A 29 17.52 -7.93 -14.37
C ASP A 29 18.64 -7.80 -13.33
N ALA A 30 19.89 -7.72 -13.77
CA ALA A 30 21.06 -7.63 -12.90
C ALA A 30 20.99 -6.46 -11.90
N ARG A 31 20.25 -5.40 -12.22
CA ARG A 31 20.07 -4.21 -11.38
C ARG A 31 19.02 -4.41 -10.28
N PHE A 32 18.19 -5.45 -10.36
CA PHE A 32 17.08 -5.69 -9.43
C PHE A 32 17.59 -5.87 -8.00
N LYS A 33 18.62 -6.71 -7.81
CA LYS A 33 19.21 -7.01 -6.50
C LYS A 33 19.82 -5.77 -5.86
N GLU A 34 20.64 -5.03 -6.62
CA GLU A 34 21.29 -3.81 -6.15
C GLU A 34 20.26 -2.74 -5.72
N ARG A 35 19.24 -2.52 -6.57
CA ARG A 35 18.16 -1.56 -6.28
C ARG A 35 17.35 -1.98 -5.06
N GLY A 36 17.04 -3.28 -4.92
CA GLY A 36 16.35 -3.83 -3.76
C GLY A 36 17.12 -3.58 -2.45
N ILE A 37 18.43 -3.82 -2.44
CA ILE A 37 19.30 -3.56 -1.28
C ILE A 37 19.32 -2.06 -0.96
N LYS A 38 19.49 -1.20 -1.96
CA LYS A 38 19.51 0.25 -1.77
C LYS A 38 18.19 0.77 -1.22
N LEU A 39 17.06 0.30 -1.74
CA LEU A 39 15.72 0.66 -1.26
C LEU A 39 15.52 0.23 0.20
N ARG A 40 15.93 -0.99 0.55
CA ARG A 40 15.89 -1.49 1.94
C ARG A 40 16.75 -0.64 2.87
N GLY A 41 17.96 -0.26 2.42
CA GLY A 41 18.87 0.61 3.17
C GLY A 41 18.28 2.00 3.44
N ILE A 42 17.62 2.60 2.45
CA ILE A 42 16.91 3.88 2.63
C ILE A 42 15.76 3.70 3.62
N MET A 43 14.92 2.67 3.46
CA MET A 43 13.79 2.44 4.35
C MET A 43 14.22 2.24 5.81
N LYS A 44 15.36 1.57 6.06
CA LYS A 44 15.94 1.45 7.41
C LYS A 44 16.36 2.81 8.00
N LYS A 45 16.93 3.70 7.19
CA LYS A 45 17.32 5.06 7.63
C LYS A 45 16.14 5.99 7.83
N THR A 46 15.12 5.87 6.98
CA THR A 46 13.92 6.71 7.04
C THR A 46 12.91 6.20 8.06
N GLY A 47 12.91 4.91 8.39
CA GLY A 47 11.98 4.28 9.34
C GLY A 47 11.83 5.01 10.69
N PRO A 48 12.94 5.42 11.34
CA PRO A 48 12.90 6.22 12.58
C PRO A 48 12.28 7.61 12.44
N LEU A 49 12.21 8.16 11.22
CA LEU A 49 11.64 9.50 10.97
C LEU A 49 10.11 9.49 10.84
N PHE A 50 9.47 8.31 10.84
CA PHE A 50 8.00 8.20 10.84
C PHE A 50 7.45 8.44 12.25
N ASP A 51 6.22 8.94 12.33
CA ASP A 51 5.45 9.02 13.58
C ASP A 51 4.15 8.19 13.48
N PRO A 52 4.03 7.06 14.21
CA PRO A 52 5.05 6.44 15.08
C PRO A 52 6.21 5.80 14.27
N PRO A 53 7.38 5.56 14.90
CA PRO A 53 8.55 5.01 14.21
C PRO A 53 8.28 3.64 13.56
N LEU A 54 8.85 3.43 12.37
CA LEU A 54 8.90 2.13 11.71
C LEU A 54 10.16 1.38 12.15
N GLU A 55 9.96 0.31 12.92
CA GLU A 55 10.98 -0.56 13.47
C GLU A 55 11.35 -1.64 12.44
N TYR A 56 12.64 -1.88 12.24
CA TYR A 56 13.11 -2.99 11.42
C TYR A 56 13.41 -4.19 12.33
N LEU A 57 12.98 -5.38 11.90
CA LEU A 57 13.19 -6.63 12.63
C LEU A 57 13.62 -7.74 11.68
N GLU A 58 14.30 -8.74 12.22
CA GLU A 58 14.72 -9.94 11.50
C GLU A 58 14.25 -11.16 12.28
N ILE A 59 13.42 -11.99 11.64
CA ILE A 59 12.88 -13.21 12.26
C ILE A 59 13.72 -14.39 11.76
N PRO A 60 14.42 -15.13 12.63
CA PRO A 60 15.14 -16.33 12.21
C PRO A 60 14.20 -17.36 11.59
N PHE A 61 14.55 -17.87 10.41
CA PHE A 61 13.76 -18.89 9.69
C PHE A 61 14.67 -19.70 8.76
N GLU A 62 14.62 -21.03 8.84
CA GLU A 62 15.34 -21.96 7.94
C GLU A 62 16.84 -21.63 7.71
N GLY A 63 17.58 -21.33 8.77
CA GLY A 63 19.02 -21.01 8.66
C GLY A 63 19.32 -19.63 8.04
N THR A 64 18.29 -18.82 7.81
CA THR A 64 18.38 -17.42 7.39
C THR A 64 17.49 -16.52 8.24
N VAL A 65 17.26 -15.29 7.79
CA VAL A 65 16.36 -14.33 8.43
C VAL A 65 15.31 -13.82 7.47
N LEU A 66 14.08 -13.68 7.95
CA LEU A 66 12.99 -12.98 7.27
C LEU A 66 13.02 -11.51 7.71
N PRO A 67 13.39 -10.57 6.82
CA PRO A 67 13.39 -9.15 7.14
C PRO A 67 11.95 -8.63 7.19
N GLY A 68 11.61 -8.00 8.31
CA GLY A 68 10.31 -7.39 8.56
C GLY A 68 10.43 -5.91 8.92
N TYR A 69 9.34 -5.19 8.72
CA TYR A 69 9.16 -3.86 9.28
C TYR A 69 7.88 -3.84 10.10
N PHE A 70 7.96 -3.32 11.32
CA PHE A 70 6.83 -3.18 12.22
C PHE A 70 6.63 -1.71 12.55
N ARG A 71 5.39 -1.24 12.48
CA ARG A 71 5.03 0.10 12.95
C ARG A 71 3.78 -0.02 13.78
N LYS A 72 3.84 0.50 15.00
CA LYS A 72 2.68 0.55 15.89
C LYS A 72 1.58 1.41 15.28
N ALA A 73 0.33 1.12 15.62
CA ALA A 73 -0.75 2.04 15.30
C ALA A 73 -0.60 3.31 16.15
N ALA A 74 -0.75 4.49 15.53
CA ALA A 74 -0.80 5.75 16.26
C ALA A 74 -2.06 5.78 17.14
N ALA A 75 -1.92 6.06 18.44
CA ALA A 75 -3.06 6.28 19.32
C ALA A 75 -3.84 7.55 18.90
N GLY A 76 -5.17 7.53 18.99
CA GLY A 76 -6.00 8.73 18.84
C GLY A 76 -6.43 9.12 17.42
N LYS A 77 -6.05 8.37 16.37
CA LYS A 77 -6.67 8.48 15.04
C LYS A 77 -7.92 7.59 15.00
N THR A 78 -9.03 8.14 15.47
CA THR A 78 -10.31 7.44 15.51
C THR A 78 -11.07 7.64 14.19
N PRO A 79 -11.71 6.61 13.63
CA PRO A 79 -12.58 6.77 12.46
C PRO A 79 -13.74 7.76 12.71
N ALA A 80 -14.06 8.06 13.99
CA ALA A 80 -15.02 9.07 14.40
C ALA A 80 -14.76 10.49 13.86
N LYS A 81 -13.51 10.82 13.52
CA LYS A 81 -13.17 12.11 12.93
C LYS A 81 -13.47 12.20 11.42
N VAL A 82 -13.85 11.10 10.79
CA VAL A 82 -14.24 11.07 9.37
C VAL A 82 -15.72 11.43 9.25
N THR A 83 -15.99 12.70 8.92
CA THR A 83 -17.34 13.28 8.83
C THR A 83 -17.88 13.32 7.39
N VAL A 84 -17.09 12.91 6.41
CA VAL A 84 -17.44 12.88 4.98
C VAL A 84 -17.96 11.49 4.57
N PRO A 85 -18.69 11.37 3.44
CA PRO A 85 -19.03 10.08 2.87
C PRO A 85 -17.78 9.21 2.66
N ALA A 86 -17.88 7.93 2.98
CA ALA A 86 -16.75 7.00 2.92
C ALA A 86 -17.12 5.74 2.13
N LEU A 87 -16.21 5.32 1.26
CA LEU A 87 -16.30 4.06 0.53
C LEU A 87 -15.07 3.22 0.83
N ILE A 88 -15.31 1.97 1.21
CA ILE A 88 -14.27 0.95 1.37
C ILE A 88 -14.52 -0.16 0.35
N ILE A 89 -13.51 -0.47 -0.46
CA ILE A 89 -13.53 -1.59 -1.41
C ILE A 89 -12.48 -2.61 -0.96
N VAL A 90 -12.88 -3.86 -0.79
CA VAL A 90 -11.97 -4.95 -0.41
C VAL A 90 -12.23 -6.18 -1.27
N GLY A 91 -11.17 -6.80 -1.79
CA GLY A 91 -11.30 -8.08 -2.48
C GLY A 91 -11.64 -9.23 -1.52
N GLU A 92 -12.51 -10.13 -1.94
CA GLU A 92 -12.98 -11.25 -1.12
C GLU A 92 -11.83 -12.07 -0.51
N SER A 93 -10.78 -12.38 -1.29
CA SER A 93 -9.61 -13.12 -0.76
C SER A 93 -8.93 -12.43 0.42
N LYS A 94 -8.90 -11.09 0.42
CA LYS A 94 -8.32 -10.30 1.52
C LYS A 94 -9.27 -10.22 2.71
N TYR A 95 -10.57 -10.16 2.45
CA TYR A 95 -11.58 -10.11 3.49
C TYR A 95 -11.68 -11.40 4.31
N LYS A 96 -11.12 -12.52 3.84
CA LYS A 96 -11.00 -13.76 4.63
C LYS A 96 -10.13 -13.62 5.89
N SER A 97 -9.25 -12.62 5.95
CA SER A 97 -8.39 -12.39 7.12
C SER A 97 -9.15 -11.72 8.27
N ALA A 98 -9.10 -12.31 9.47
CA ALA A 98 -9.73 -11.76 10.67
C ALA A 98 -9.26 -10.33 10.99
N GLU A 99 -7.99 -10.00 10.75
CA GLU A 99 -7.46 -8.65 10.97
C GLU A 99 -8.01 -7.64 9.96
N VAL A 100 -8.22 -8.05 8.71
CA VAL A 100 -8.88 -7.21 7.70
C VAL A 100 -10.31 -6.95 8.14
N GLN A 101 -11.08 -7.97 8.51
CA GLN A 101 -12.45 -7.81 9.01
C GLN A 101 -12.50 -6.88 10.23
N ARG A 102 -11.59 -7.07 11.20
CA ARG A 102 -11.49 -6.22 12.39
C ARG A 102 -11.26 -4.76 12.05
N HIS A 103 -10.29 -4.45 11.17
CA HIS A 103 -10.02 -3.07 10.75
C HIS A 103 -11.21 -2.44 10.02
N GLN A 104 -11.85 -3.19 9.11
CA GLN A 104 -12.99 -2.69 8.36
C GLN A 104 -14.20 -2.45 9.27
N LYS A 105 -14.43 -3.33 10.25
CA LYS A 105 -15.48 -3.14 11.27
C LYS A 105 -15.21 -1.89 12.11
N VAL A 106 -13.99 -1.71 12.62
CA VAL A 106 -13.62 -0.50 13.39
C VAL A 106 -13.83 0.77 12.56
N ALA A 107 -13.47 0.75 11.28
CA ALA A 107 -13.69 1.87 10.38
C ALA A 107 -15.18 2.16 10.18
N MET A 108 -15.96 1.14 9.77
CA MET A 108 -17.39 1.27 9.48
C MET A 108 -18.21 1.66 10.71
N ASP A 109 -17.92 1.10 11.89
CA ASP A 109 -18.58 1.46 13.14
C ASP A 109 -18.26 2.90 13.55
N GLY A 110 -17.02 3.33 13.34
CA GLY A 110 -16.56 4.64 13.76
C GLY A 110 -16.90 5.78 12.81
N PHE A 111 -17.16 5.54 11.52
CA PHE A 111 -17.56 6.59 10.59
C PHE A 111 -18.88 7.25 11.01
N THR A 112 -18.86 8.57 11.17
CA THR A 112 -20.02 9.34 11.67
C THR A 112 -20.98 9.73 10.57
N ASN A 113 -20.52 9.79 9.33
CA ASN A 113 -21.37 10.08 8.18
C ASN A 113 -22.25 8.85 7.83
N PRO A 114 -23.58 9.01 7.68
CA PRO A 114 -24.47 7.91 7.32
C PRO A 114 -24.23 7.40 5.89
N LYS A 115 -23.69 8.23 4.99
CA LYS A 115 -23.29 7.86 3.62
C LYS A 115 -21.96 7.07 3.62
N LYS A 116 -21.86 6.03 4.44
CA LYS A 116 -20.73 5.08 4.49
C LYS A 116 -21.11 3.76 3.84
N LYS A 117 -20.24 3.21 2.98
CA LYS A 117 -20.47 1.93 2.31
C LYS A 117 -19.19 1.10 2.29
N MET A 118 -19.35 -0.20 2.45
CA MET A 118 -18.30 -1.18 2.26
C MET A 118 -18.75 -2.17 1.21
N VAL A 119 -17.89 -2.45 0.24
CA VAL A 119 -18.13 -3.41 -0.84
C VAL A 119 -17.02 -4.46 -0.81
N ILE A 120 -17.44 -5.72 -0.79
CA ILE A 120 -16.55 -6.87 -0.95
C ILE A 120 -16.69 -7.31 -2.40
N THR A 121 -15.64 -7.19 -3.20
CA THR A 121 -15.67 -7.59 -4.60
C THR A 121 -15.49 -9.10 -4.74
N PRO A 122 -16.29 -9.77 -5.59
CA PRO A 122 -16.43 -11.22 -5.55
C PRO A 122 -15.28 -11.94 -6.27
N SER A 123 -15.04 -13.21 -5.93
CA SER A 123 -13.93 -13.97 -6.51
C SER A 123 -14.14 -14.44 -7.94
N ASP A 124 -15.39 -14.66 -8.34
CA ASP A 124 -15.76 -15.10 -9.69
C ASP A 124 -15.57 -14.00 -10.75
N GLU A 125 -15.52 -12.72 -10.36
CA GLU A 125 -15.23 -11.60 -11.27
C GLU A 125 -13.74 -11.24 -11.38
N GLY A 126 -12.85 -12.05 -10.81
CA GLY A 126 -11.41 -11.77 -10.80
C GLY A 126 -11.11 -10.46 -10.08
N ALA A 127 -11.70 -10.24 -8.90
CA ALA A 127 -11.63 -8.97 -8.18
C ALA A 127 -11.23 -9.17 -6.71
N THR A 128 -10.22 -10.01 -6.45
CA THR A 128 -9.95 -10.57 -5.13
C THR A 128 -8.71 -10.02 -4.44
N ASN A 129 -7.73 -9.55 -5.20
CA ASN A 129 -6.38 -9.31 -4.70
C ASN A 129 -6.23 -7.95 -4.01
N HIS A 130 -4.99 -7.65 -3.60
CA HIS A 130 -4.69 -6.36 -2.99
C HIS A 130 -4.91 -5.22 -4.00
N CYS A 131 -5.73 -4.24 -3.62
CA CYS A 131 -6.18 -3.14 -4.48
C CYS A 131 -7.01 -3.57 -5.69
N VAL A 132 -7.48 -4.82 -5.77
CA VAL A 132 -8.33 -5.32 -6.87
C VAL A 132 -7.68 -5.06 -8.24
N MET A 133 -6.34 -5.20 -8.30
CA MET A 133 -5.54 -4.81 -9.45
C MET A 133 -5.74 -5.69 -10.67
N GLU A 134 -6.28 -6.90 -10.47
CA GLU A 134 -6.51 -7.86 -11.55
C GLU A 134 -7.78 -7.56 -12.37
N ASN A 135 -8.73 -6.80 -11.80
CA ASN A 135 -9.87 -6.24 -12.52
C ASN A 135 -10.10 -4.81 -12.06
N ARG A 136 -9.53 -3.83 -12.77
CA ARG A 136 -9.69 -2.40 -12.41
C ARG A 136 -11.05 -1.84 -12.82
N SER A 137 -11.73 -2.48 -13.76
CA SER A 137 -13.00 -2.01 -14.30
C SER A 137 -14.11 -2.09 -13.25
N ILE A 138 -14.19 -3.19 -12.48
CA ILE A 138 -15.14 -3.35 -11.38
C ILE A 138 -14.92 -2.31 -10.27
N VAL A 139 -13.66 -1.93 -9.99
CA VAL A 139 -13.37 -0.84 -9.05
C VAL A 139 -13.95 0.48 -9.54
N GLY A 140 -13.81 0.75 -10.84
CA GLY A 140 -14.41 1.92 -11.48
C GLY A 140 -15.93 1.93 -11.35
N GLN A 141 -16.60 0.84 -11.70
CA GLN A 141 -18.06 0.71 -11.59
C GLN A 141 -18.54 0.94 -10.15
N VAL A 142 -18.00 0.21 -9.19
CA VAL A 142 -18.36 0.34 -7.76
C VAL A 142 -18.12 1.77 -7.25
N LEU A 143 -17.05 2.42 -7.71
CA LEU A 143 -16.75 3.80 -7.35
C LEU A 143 -17.76 4.78 -7.94
N PHE A 144 -18.02 4.72 -9.25
CA PHE A 144 -18.91 5.68 -9.91
C PHE A 144 -20.36 5.53 -9.47
N ASP A 145 -20.86 4.30 -9.36
CA ASP A 145 -22.20 4.03 -8.80
C ASP A 145 -22.33 4.63 -7.39
N ARG A 146 -21.25 4.54 -6.59
CA ARG A 146 -21.24 5.13 -5.26
C ARG A 146 -21.24 6.66 -5.31
N LEU A 147 -20.48 7.27 -6.21
CA LEU A 147 -20.42 8.73 -6.35
C LEU A 147 -21.79 9.28 -6.78
N ASP A 148 -22.49 8.58 -7.68
CA ASP A 148 -23.84 8.94 -8.09
C ASP A 148 -24.81 8.92 -6.89
N ASP A 149 -24.75 7.90 -6.02
CA ASP A 149 -25.51 7.84 -4.76
C ASP A 149 -25.15 8.95 -3.74
N VAL A 150 -23.92 9.49 -3.81
CA VAL A 150 -23.46 10.54 -2.89
C VAL A 150 -23.91 11.92 -3.34
N PHE A 151 -23.80 12.20 -4.65
CA PHE A 151 -23.94 13.54 -5.22
C PHE A 151 -25.30 13.83 -5.86
N ASN A 152 -26.11 12.80 -6.13
CA ASN A 152 -27.53 12.94 -6.46
C ASN A 152 -28.41 12.83 -5.19
#